data_AF-A0A314Y7Z5-F1
#
_entry.id   AF-A0A314Y7Z5-F1
#
_cell.length_a   1.000
_cell.length_b   1.000
_cell.length_c   1.000
_cell.angle_alpha   90.00
_cell.angle_beta   90.00
_cell.angle_gamma   90.00
#
_symmetry.space_group_name_H-M   'P 1'
#
loop_
_entity.id
_entity.type
_entity.pdbx_description
1 polymer ?
#
loop_
_entity_poly.entity_id
_entity_poly.type
_entity_poly.pdbx_seq_one_letter_code
_entity_poly.pdbx_strand_id
1 'polypeptide(L)'
;MGKEESPKTTRRTTRSSAAASPSKNVVEETNASSSQPPTLSDLVLGEEGESFSLDDLLSSFPGRRNQIQELLQLLGPRNSPMLPIFVYGGTSTGKTSMNAVNGYSSAKRCESPSDFVNFLREALVSILGNLEGNSGKLSSKRSGKANGNMIYLIFDNLERVRGWEKGSAILPLLFNLYDILKMLSASPDTYYSSMGYVEPIPIYLPDYTQDDLQQIFLRNQANKKLYASFLSVVLRPFCRITRRVDELSPAFSLLFTKYCEPVTNLGVVPNKELNQRLFHYFRPHVAPSLNEIFKVSSHPSTEVEVRETKGKGSTRKFGDSRLIN
;
A
#
# COMPACT_ATOMS: atom_id res chain seq x y z
N MET A 1 -64.00 -28.65 3.83
CA MET A 1 -64.26 -27.21 3.97
C MET A 1 -63.28 -26.67 5.00
N GLY A 2 -62.24 -25.98 4.56
CA GLY A 2 -61.28 -25.31 5.43
C GLY A 2 -61.40 -23.80 5.25
N LYS A 3 -61.30 -23.05 6.34
CA LYS A 3 -60.92 -21.64 6.31
C LYS A 3 -59.93 -21.38 7.44
N GLU A 4 -58.77 -20.95 6.97
CA GLU A 4 -57.56 -20.51 7.67
C GLU A 4 -57.76 -19.07 8.16
N GLU A 5 -57.27 -18.76 9.36
CA GLU A 5 -57.13 -17.40 9.88
C GLU A 5 -55.82 -16.76 9.39
N SER A 6 -55.90 -15.51 8.93
CA SER A 6 -54.73 -14.67 8.58
C SER A 6 -54.72 -13.39 9.44
N PRO A 7 -53.56 -12.96 9.98
CA PRO A 7 -53.50 -11.86 10.95
C PRO A 7 -53.37 -10.46 10.31
N LYS A 8 -53.91 -9.46 11.02
CA LYS A 8 -54.04 -8.05 10.63
C LYS A 8 -52.72 -7.28 10.71
N THR A 9 -52.38 -6.58 9.62
CA THR A 9 -51.32 -5.57 9.54
C THR A 9 -51.88 -4.19 9.95
N THR A 10 -51.25 -3.49 10.90
CA THR A 10 -51.62 -2.09 11.22
C THR A 10 -50.50 -1.14 10.78
N ARG A 11 -50.79 -0.38 9.72
CA ARG A 11 -49.98 0.69 9.15
C ARG A 11 -50.24 1.96 9.95
N ARG A 12 -49.21 2.65 10.47
CA ARG A 12 -49.38 3.96 11.12
C ARG A 12 -48.49 5.03 10.47
N THR A 13 -49.18 6.08 10.06
CA THR A 13 -48.77 7.20 9.21
C THR A 13 -47.99 8.25 9.99
N THR A 14 -47.02 8.88 9.31
CA THR A 14 -46.24 10.05 9.75
C THR A 14 -47.12 11.30 9.86
N ARG A 15 -46.89 12.12 10.89
CA ARG A 15 -47.49 13.46 11.00
C ARG A 15 -46.42 14.43 11.47
N SER A 16 -46.07 15.35 10.58
CA SER A 16 -45.17 16.48 10.83
C SER A 16 -45.96 17.72 11.26
N SER A 17 -45.23 18.68 11.84
CA SER A 17 -45.54 20.09 12.14
C SER A 17 -46.35 20.44 13.41
N ALA A 18 -45.66 21.09 14.34
CA ALA A 18 -46.15 22.21 15.14
C ALA A 18 -44.99 23.20 15.38
N ALA A 19 -45.25 24.47 15.05
CA ALA A 19 -44.31 25.58 15.12
C ALA A 19 -44.15 26.10 16.57
N ALA A 20 -42.94 26.55 16.91
CA ALA A 20 -42.69 27.36 18.10
C ALA A 20 -41.82 28.58 17.72
N SER A 21 -42.24 29.75 18.21
CA SER A 21 -41.71 31.10 17.97
C SER A 21 -40.27 31.32 18.46
N PRO A 22 -39.52 32.32 17.92
CA PRO A 22 -38.10 32.47 18.16
C PRO A 22 -37.81 33.26 19.44
N SER A 23 -37.16 32.63 20.42
CA SER A 23 -36.50 33.33 21.52
C SER A 23 -35.11 33.78 21.08
N LYS A 24 -34.89 35.10 21.03
CA LYS A 24 -33.58 35.72 20.81
C LYS A 24 -32.61 35.27 21.89
N ASN A 25 -31.62 34.46 21.52
CA ASN A 25 -30.37 34.34 22.26
C ASN A 25 -29.22 34.50 21.27
N VAL A 26 -28.32 35.39 21.67
CA VAL A 26 -27.13 35.86 20.96
C VAL A 26 -26.26 34.67 20.56
N VAL A 27 -26.08 34.47 19.25
CA VAL A 27 -25.08 33.56 18.71
C VAL A 27 -23.76 34.31 18.74
N GLU A 28 -22.86 33.89 19.63
CA GLU A 28 -21.45 34.21 19.54
C GLU A 28 -20.91 33.47 18.30
N GLU A 29 -20.66 34.22 17.22
CA GLU A 29 -19.94 33.71 16.05
C GLU A 29 -18.53 33.29 16.47
N THR A 30 -18.38 32.04 16.89
CA THR A 30 -17.08 31.39 16.86
C THR A 30 -16.75 31.14 15.40
N ASN A 31 -15.98 32.09 14.84
CA ASN A 31 -15.38 32.01 13.52
C ASN A 31 -14.86 30.59 13.27
N ALA A 32 -15.49 29.90 12.31
CA ALA A 32 -14.97 28.67 11.75
C ALA A 32 -13.55 28.98 11.25
N SER A 33 -12.55 28.50 11.99
CA SER A 33 -11.15 28.61 11.58
C SER A 33 -11.04 27.95 10.21
N SER A 34 -10.73 28.75 9.20
CA SER A 34 -10.45 28.29 7.84
C SER A 34 -9.45 27.14 7.92
N SER A 35 -9.93 25.91 7.74
CA SER A 35 -9.10 24.71 7.71
C SER A 35 -8.25 24.79 6.44
N GLN A 36 -7.02 25.29 6.56
CA GLN A 36 -6.07 25.22 5.46
C GLN A 36 -5.85 23.75 5.12
N PRO A 37 -5.90 23.36 3.82
CA PRO A 37 -5.52 22.02 3.41
C PRO A 37 -4.05 21.79 3.83
N PRO A 38 -3.70 20.57 4.28
CA PRO A 38 -2.33 20.27 4.69
C PRO A 38 -1.37 20.57 3.54
N THR A 39 -0.28 21.27 3.87
CA THR A 39 0.83 21.46 2.94
C THR A 39 1.76 20.27 3.02
N LEU A 40 2.52 19.94 1.96
CA LEU A 40 3.49 18.84 2.01
C LEU A 40 4.52 19.01 3.14
N SER A 41 4.83 20.25 3.50
CA SER A 41 5.63 20.63 4.66
C SER A 41 5.07 20.08 5.98
N ASP A 42 3.77 19.79 6.05
CA ASP A 42 3.14 19.20 7.22
C ASP A 42 3.39 17.69 7.33
N LEU A 43 3.72 17.05 6.21
CA LEU A 43 4.01 15.62 6.11
C LEU A 43 5.49 15.31 6.18
N VAL A 44 6.39 16.27 5.90
CA VAL A 44 7.82 16.00 5.81
C VAL A 44 8.47 15.85 7.20
N LEU A 45 9.08 14.70 7.50
CA LEU A 45 9.91 14.44 8.68
C LEU A 45 11.36 14.85 8.37
N GLY A 46 11.55 16.11 7.99
CA GLY A 46 12.86 16.69 7.72
C GLY A 46 13.28 17.62 8.86
N GLU A 47 14.58 17.73 9.09
CA GLU A 47 15.14 18.83 9.87
C GLU A 47 14.66 20.17 9.28
N GLU A 48 14.47 21.19 10.12
CA GLU A 48 14.03 22.53 9.71
C GLU A 48 14.97 23.10 8.62
N GLY A 49 14.65 22.90 7.34
CA GLY A 49 15.48 23.40 6.23
C GLY A 49 15.24 22.79 4.85
N GLU A 50 14.85 21.53 4.73
CA GLU A 50 14.60 20.89 3.42
C GLU A 50 13.10 20.83 3.11
N SER A 51 12.59 21.79 2.33
CA SER A 51 11.23 21.74 1.82
C SER A 51 11.16 20.78 0.61
N PHE A 52 10.69 19.55 0.83
CA PHE A 52 10.34 18.65 -0.26
C PHE A 52 9.04 19.13 -0.94
N SER A 53 9.11 19.54 -2.21
CA SER A 53 7.94 20.12 -2.90
C SER A 53 7.00 19.06 -3.46
N LEU A 54 5.75 19.47 -3.77
CA LEU A 54 4.79 18.58 -4.45
C LEU A 54 5.29 18.14 -5.80
N ASP A 55 5.97 19.02 -6.52
CA ASP A 55 6.53 18.68 -7.82
C ASP A 55 7.73 17.73 -7.70
N ASP A 56 8.51 17.81 -6.62
CA ASP A 56 9.58 16.83 -6.32
C ASP A 56 8.98 15.45 -6.00
N LEU A 57 7.89 15.40 -5.24
CA LEU A 57 7.15 14.16 -4.98
C LEU A 57 6.58 13.56 -6.27
N LEU A 58 5.90 14.37 -7.06
CA LEU A 58 5.23 13.93 -8.28
C LEU A 58 6.24 13.52 -9.37
N SER A 59 7.35 14.24 -9.49
CA SER A 59 8.46 13.84 -10.36
C SER A 59 9.14 12.57 -9.87
N SER A 60 9.01 12.25 -8.57
CA SER A 60 9.54 11.02 -8.01
C SER A 60 8.76 9.76 -8.33
N PHE A 61 7.47 9.90 -8.65
CA PHE A 61 6.58 8.77 -8.94
C PHE A 61 5.77 9.04 -10.22
N PRO A 62 6.39 8.90 -11.41
CA PRO A 62 5.67 9.00 -12.66
C PRO A 62 4.47 8.04 -12.71
N GLY A 63 3.34 8.51 -13.23
CA GLY A 63 2.09 7.72 -13.28
C GLY A 63 1.32 7.61 -11.96
N ARG A 64 1.76 8.29 -10.88
CA ARG A 64 1.10 8.24 -9.56
C ARG A 64 0.48 9.56 -9.10
N ARG A 65 0.35 10.55 -9.98
CA ARG A 65 -0.17 11.88 -9.63
C ARG A 65 -1.51 11.82 -8.91
N ASN A 66 -2.48 11.10 -9.48
CA ASN A 66 -3.83 11.06 -8.94
C ASN A 66 -3.84 10.38 -7.56
N GLN A 67 -3.14 9.25 -7.42
CA GLN A 67 -3.07 8.52 -6.14
C GLN A 67 -2.35 9.33 -5.06
N ILE A 68 -1.28 10.05 -5.42
CA ILE A 68 -0.57 10.95 -4.50
C ILE A 68 -1.49 12.08 -4.06
N GLN A 69 -2.19 12.73 -4.99
CA GLN A 69 -3.12 13.81 -4.65
C GLN A 69 -4.27 13.33 -3.77
N GLU A 70 -4.85 12.17 -4.08
CA GLU A 70 -5.90 11.53 -3.27
C GLU A 70 -5.39 11.22 -1.86
N LEU A 71 -4.22 10.60 -1.73
CA LEU A 71 -3.61 10.33 -0.43
C LEU A 71 -3.39 11.62 0.35
N LEU A 72 -2.80 12.65 -0.25
CA LEU A 72 -2.57 13.94 0.39
C LEU A 72 -3.87 14.61 0.86
N GLN A 73 -4.96 14.49 0.10
CA GLN A 73 -6.27 15.00 0.50
C GLN A 73 -6.84 14.24 1.71
N LEU A 74 -6.65 12.92 1.76
CA LEU A 74 -7.15 12.06 2.84
C LEU A 74 -6.38 12.21 4.15
N LEU A 75 -5.09 12.55 4.09
CA LEU A 75 -4.27 12.75 5.30
C LEU A 75 -4.76 13.95 6.14
N GLY A 76 -5.38 14.95 5.50
CA GLY A 76 -6.04 16.07 6.18
C GLY A 76 -5.11 16.94 7.05
N PRO A 77 -5.65 17.98 7.72
CA PRO A 77 -4.87 18.84 8.61
C PRO A 77 -4.32 18.08 9.84
N ARG A 78 -3.21 18.57 10.42
CA ARG A 78 -2.46 17.94 11.54
C ARG A 78 -3.24 17.60 12.82
N ASN A 79 -4.46 18.09 12.97
CA ASN A 79 -5.30 17.87 14.16
C ASN A 79 -6.63 17.18 13.82
N SER A 80 -6.74 16.58 12.63
CA SER A 80 -7.95 15.91 12.18
C SER A 80 -7.91 14.40 12.43
N PRO A 81 -9.02 13.78 12.90
CA PRO A 81 -9.12 12.33 12.96
C PRO A 81 -9.03 11.76 11.55
N MET A 82 -8.14 10.81 11.35
CA MET A 82 -7.93 10.15 10.06
C MET A 82 -8.50 8.73 10.12
N LEU A 83 -9.33 8.37 9.15
CA LEU A 83 -9.77 6.99 8.96
C LEU A 83 -8.61 6.13 8.42
N PRO A 84 -8.55 4.84 8.76
CA PRO A 84 -7.52 3.96 8.23
C PRO A 84 -7.57 3.94 6.70
N ILE A 85 -6.41 4.05 6.05
CA ILE A 85 -6.28 3.94 4.59
C ILE A 85 -5.77 2.55 4.23
N PHE A 86 -6.39 1.92 3.23
CA PHE A 86 -5.97 0.64 2.69
C PHE A 86 -5.48 0.79 1.24
N VAL A 87 -4.17 0.77 1.05
CA VAL A 87 -3.54 0.89 -0.27
C VAL A 87 -3.35 -0.50 -0.90
N TYR A 88 -3.88 -0.70 -2.10
CA TYR A 88 -3.83 -2.01 -2.79
C TYR A 88 -3.51 -1.88 -4.28
N GLY A 89 -3.02 -2.97 -4.88
CA GLY A 89 -2.64 -3.01 -6.30
C GLY A 89 -1.66 -4.14 -6.60
N GLY A 90 -1.35 -4.35 -7.87
CA GLY A 90 -0.43 -5.40 -8.34
C GLY A 90 0.97 -5.31 -7.73
N THR A 91 1.77 -6.37 -7.88
CA THR A 91 3.20 -6.31 -7.53
C THR A 91 3.89 -5.22 -8.34
N SER A 92 4.93 -4.59 -7.79
CA SER A 92 5.70 -3.55 -8.49
C SER A 92 4.97 -2.23 -8.79
N THR A 93 3.78 -2.00 -8.25
CA THR A 93 3.04 -0.74 -8.49
C THR A 93 3.56 0.46 -7.68
N GLY A 94 4.53 0.27 -6.80
CA GLY A 94 5.15 1.35 -6.02
C GLY A 94 4.44 1.69 -4.70
N LYS A 95 3.58 0.81 -4.17
CA LYS A 95 2.88 1.00 -2.89
C LYS A 95 3.83 1.39 -1.75
N THR A 96 4.85 0.57 -1.49
CA THR A 96 5.80 0.79 -0.39
C THR A 96 6.71 2.00 -0.64
N SER A 97 7.20 2.17 -1.87
CA SER A 97 8.13 3.25 -2.20
C SER A 97 7.47 4.63 -2.18
N MET A 98 6.20 4.74 -2.60
CA MET A 98 5.41 5.97 -2.52
C MET A 98 5.18 6.42 -1.07
N ASN A 99 5.06 5.47 -0.14
CA ASN A 99 4.87 5.76 1.29
C ASN A 99 6.18 5.99 2.05
N ALA A 100 7.32 5.54 1.49
CA ALA A 100 8.65 5.64 2.12
C ALA A 100 9.38 6.95 1.84
N VAL A 101 8.82 7.85 1.04
CA VAL A 101 9.46 9.09 0.56
C VAL A 101 9.96 9.97 1.69
N ASN A 102 9.31 9.87 2.83
CA ASN A 102 9.56 10.72 3.97
C ASN A 102 10.58 10.18 4.98
N GLY A 103 11.14 9.00 4.71
CA GLY A 103 11.87 8.24 5.72
C GLY A 103 10.92 7.71 6.79
N TYR A 104 11.08 6.44 7.15
CA TYR A 104 10.37 5.90 8.30
C TYR A 104 11.15 6.27 9.57
N SER A 105 10.46 6.79 10.59
CA SER A 105 11.07 6.98 11.92
C SER A 105 11.57 5.66 12.53
N SER A 106 10.92 4.55 12.16
CA SER A 106 11.40 3.20 12.40
C SER A 106 10.80 2.24 11.37
N ALA A 107 11.53 1.18 11.00
CA ALA A 107 11.04 0.13 10.13
C ALA A 107 11.45 -1.23 10.71
N LYS A 108 10.48 -2.15 10.85
CA LYS A 108 10.71 -3.51 11.37
C LYS A 108 10.08 -4.53 10.46
N ARG A 109 10.82 -5.59 10.16
CA ARG A 109 10.31 -6.76 9.43
C ARG A 109 9.67 -7.72 10.42
N CYS A 110 8.42 -8.07 10.17
CA CYS A 110 7.64 -8.97 11.01
C CYS A 110 7.43 -10.32 10.32
N GLU A 111 7.76 -11.42 11.00
CA GLU A 111 7.62 -12.77 10.44
C GLU A 111 6.56 -13.60 11.18
N SER A 112 6.31 -13.30 12.46
CA SER A 112 5.30 -13.97 13.28
C SER A 112 4.28 -13.02 13.92
N PRO A 113 3.11 -13.51 14.37
CA PRO A 113 2.13 -12.72 15.11
C PRO A 113 2.69 -12.14 16.42
N SER A 114 3.59 -12.87 17.08
CA SER A 114 4.22 -12.44 18.32
C SER A 114 5.15 -11.24 18.09
N ASP A 115 5.95 -11.29 17.02
CA ASP A 115 6.78 -10.16 16.60
C ASP A 115 5.92 -8.93 16.33
N PHE A 116 4.78 -9.12 15.67
CA PHE A 116 3.86 -8.04 15.33
C PHE A 116 3.37 -7.30 16.57
N VAL A 117 2.87 -8.04 17.56
CA VAL A 117 2.35 -7.47 18.81
C VAL A 117 3.46 -6.76 19.57
N ASN A 118 4.66 -7.35 19.63
CA ASN A 118 5.81 -6.75 20.31
C ASN A 118 6.25 -5.46 19.63
N PHE A 119 6.39 -5.46 18.30
CA PHE A 119 6.79 -4.28 17.54
C PHE A 119 5.74 -3.17 17.55
N LEU A 120 4.45 -3.52 17.51
CA LEU A 120 3.37 -2.56 17.66
C LEU A 120 3.42 -1.92 19.06
N ARG A 121 3.60 -2.72 20.11
CA ARG A 121 3.76 -2.22 21.48
C ARG A 121 4.96 -1.29 21.59
N GLU A 122 6.11 -1.69 21.08
CA GLU A 122 7.33 -0.88 21.11
C GLU A 122 7.17 0.44 20.36
N ALA A 123 6.55 0.42 19.18
CA ALA A 123 6.26 1.62 18.41
C ALA A 123 5.35 2.56 19.19
N LEU A 124 4.25 2.07 19.78
CA LEU A 124 3.32 2.86 20.58
C LEU A 124 4.00 3.44 21.83
N VAL A 125 4.80 2.64 22.55
CA VAL A 125 5.55 3.12 23.73
C VAL A 125 6.54 4.21 23.34
N SER A 126 7.26 4.04 22.23
CA SER A 126 8.19 5.06 21.72
C SER A 126 7.46 6.35 21.35
N ILE A 127 6.30 6.24 20.71
CA ILE A 127 5.44 7.38 20.39
C ILE A 127 5.01 8.12 21.66
N LEU A 128 4.51 7.40 22.68
CA LEU A 128 4.07 8.00 23.94
C LEU A 128 5.24 8.70 24.67
N GLY A 129 6.41 8.07 24.75
CA GLY A 129 7.60 8.67 25.39
C GLY A 129 8.04 9.98 24.73
N ASN A 130 7.92 10.08 23.40
CA ASN A 130 8.24 11.31 22.67
C ASN A 130 7.23 12.44 22.93
N LEU A 131 5.97 12.11 23.23
CA LEU A 131 4.95 13.09 23.59
C LEU A 131 5.17 13.64 25.01
N GLU A 132 5.59 12.80 25.97
CA GLU A 132 5.84 13.21 27.36
C GLU A 132 7.12 14.05 27.52
N GLY A 133 8.20 13.70 26.81
CA GLY A 133 9.50 14.40 26.90
C GLY A 133 9.46 15.86 26.40
N ASN A 134 8.53 16.20 25.52
CA ASN A 134 8.38 17.55 24.97
C ASN A 134 7.49 18.49 25.81
N SER A 135 6.85 17.98 26.87
CA SER A 135 5.98 18.79 27.76
C SER A 135 6.76 19.73 28.68
N GLY A 136 8.08 19.53 28.88
CA GLY A 136 8.87 20.23 29.90
C GLY A 136 9.40 21.62 29.53
N LYS A 137 9.22 22.11 28.29
CA LYS A 137 9.88 23.35 27.81
C LYS A 137 9.00 24.31 26.98
N LEU A 138 7.66 24.20 27.00
CA LEU A 138 6.82 25.22 26.35
C LEU A 138 6.38 26.31 27.35
N SER A 139 7.25 27.30 27.53
CA SER A 139 6.86 28.57 28.14
C SER A 139 5.96 29.37 27.18
N SER A 140 4.75 29.65 27.67
CA SER A 140 3.84 30.74 27.27
C SER A 140 4.31 31.69 26.16
N LYS A 141 3.77 31.51 24.95
CA LYS A 141 3.31 32.65 24.13
C LYS A 141 2.19 32.20 23.19
N ARG A 142 1.02 32.80 23.37
CA ARG A 142 -0.19 32.62 22.55
C ARG A 142 0.13 32.89 21.07
N SER A 143 0.33 31.83 20.32
CA SER A 143 0.06 31.75 18.89
C SER A 143 -0.96 30.64 18.74
N GLY A 144 -2.12 30.91 18.14
CA GLY A 144 -3.24 29.98 18.02
C GLY A 144 -2.97 28.77 17.09
N LYS A 145 -1.72 28.37 16.92
CA LYS A 145 -1.33 27.20 16.14
C LYS A 145 -1.23 26.02 17.10
N ALA A 146 -2.27 25.19 17.12
CA ALA A 146 -2.21 23.90 17.80
C ALA A 146 -1.08 23.06 17.18
N ASN A 147 0.05 22.97 17.87
CA ASN A 147 1.18 22.12 17.52
C ASN A 147 0.83 20.65 17.81
N GLY A 148 -0.04 20.08 16.99
CA GLY A 148 -0.26 18.64 16.95
C GLY A 148 0.74 17.97 16.02
N ASN A 149 1.20 16.78 16.41
CA ASN A 149 2.00 15.91 15.57
C ASN A 149 1.13 14.77 15.06
N MET A 150 1.11 14.57 13.74
CA MET A 150 0.46 13.39 13.13
C MET A 150 1.43 12.22 13.15
N ILE A 151 0.92 11.05 13.53
CA ILE A 151 1.68 9.80 13.57
C ILE A 151 1.06 8.83 12.59
N TYR A 152 1.87 8.35 11.65
CA TYR A 152 1.45 7.37 10.66
C TYR A 152 2.06 6.01 10.99
N LEU A 153 1.21 4.99 11.13
CA LEU A 153 1.62 3.60 11.22
C LEU A 153 1.36 2.93 9.88
N ILE A 154 2.44 2.50 9.21
CA ILE A 154 2.37 1.91 7.88
C ILE A 154 2.66 0.41 8.00
N PHE A 155 1.68 -0.41 7.66
CA PHE A 155 1.78 -1.87 7.68
C PHE A 155 1.83 -2.40 6.25
N ASP A 156 3.03 -2.82 5.83
CA ASP A 156 3.22 -3.37 4.48
C ASP A 156 2.89 -4.88 4.43
N ASN A 157 2.50 -5.36 3.24
CA ASN A 157 2.14 -6.76 2.98
C ASN A 157 1.11 -7.35 3.97
N LEU A 158 0.06 -6.58 4.28
CA LEU A 158 -0.96 -6.93 5.27
C LEU A 158 -1.73 -8.22 4.91
N GLU A 159 -1.72 -8.65 3.64
CA GLU A 159 -2.31 -9.92 3.21
C GLU A 159 -1.73 -11.14 3.95
N ARG A 160 -0.48 -11.06 4.43
CA ARG A 160 0.17 -12.12 5.20
C ARG A 160 -0.51 -12.38 6.54
N VAL A 161 -1.12 -11.36 7.13
CA VAL A 161 -1.84 -11.45 8.43
C VAL A 161 -3.00 -12.44 8.34
N ARG A 162 -3.61 -12.64 7.16
CA ARG A 162 -4.70 -13.62 6.99
C ARG A 162 -4.24 -15.05 7.25
N GLY A 163 -2.97 -15.36 7.02
CA GLY A 163 -2.39 -16.68 7.25
C GLY A 163 -1.92 -16.92 8.69
N TRP A 164 -1.99 -15.90 9.55
CA TRP A 164 -1.52 -15.99 10.92
C TRP A 164 -2.54 -16.62 11.87
N GLU A 165 -2.04 -17.24 12.93
CA GLU A 165 -2.88 -17.67 14.05
C GLU A 165 -3.57 -16.43 14.65
N LYS A 166 -4.91 -16.45 14.74
CA LYS A 166 -5.75 -15.31 15.15
C LYS A 166 -5.67 -14.07 14.25
N GLY A 167 -5.24 -14.22 13.00
CA GLY A 167 -5.18 -13.14 12.01
C GLY A 167 -6.51 -12.41 11.78
N SER A 168 -7.65 -13.11 11.95
CA SER A 168 -9.00 -12.53 11.86
C SER A 168 -9.29 -11.48 12.93
N ALA A 169 -8.60 -11.51 14.07
CA ALA A 169 -8.73 -10.50 15.13
C ALA A 169 -7.76 -9.33 14.94
N ILE A 170 -6.64 -9.53 14.25
CA ILE A 170 -5.60 -8.51 14.05
C ILE A 170 -6.08 -7.42 13.10
N LEU A 171 -6.74 -7.76 11.99
CA LEU A 171 -7.21 -6.74 11.03
C LEU A 171 -8.24 -5.76 11.64
N PRO A 172 -9.30 -6.22 12.33
CA PRO A 172 -10.22 -5.32 13.03
C PRO A 172 -9.52 -4.49 14.10
N LEU A 173 -8.55 -5.06 14.83
CA LEU A 173 -7.75 -4.32 15.82
C LEU A 173 -7.01 -3.15 15.16
N LEU A 174 -6.40 -3.37 13.99
CA LEU A 174 -5.63 -2.32 13.30
C LEU A 174 -6.52 -1.21 12.74
N PHE A 175 -7.67 -1.55 12.16
CA PHE A 175 -8.59 -0.54 11.66
C PHE A 175 -9.25 0.27 12.78
N ASN A 176 -9.46 -0.35 13.95
CA ASN A 176 -10.00 0.32 15.13
C ASN A 176 -8.93 0.93 16.04
N LEU A 177 -7.64 0.88 15.67
CA LEU A 177 -6.55 1.29 16.57
C LEU A 177 -6.67 2.76 16.99
N TYR A 178 -7.08 3.65 16.07
CA TYR A 178 -7.32 5.05 16.38
C TYR A 178 -8.39 5.23 17.46
N ASP A 179 -9.53 4.56 17.33
CA ASP A 179 -10.63 4.65 18.29
C ASP A 179 -10.24 4.06 19.65
N ILE A 180 -9.49 2.96 19.66
CA ILE A 180 -8.96 2.35 20.89
C ILE A 180 -8.04 3.32 21.62
N LEU A 181 -7.10 3.96 20.91
CA LEU A 181 -6.19 4.94 21.48
C LEU A 181 -6.92 6.21 21.95
N LYS A 182 -7.94 6.65 21.20
CA LYS A 182 -8.79 7.78 21.59
C LYS A 182 -9.58 7.48 22.86
N MET A 183 -10.17 6.29 22.98
CA MET A 183 -10.91 5.89 24.18
C MET A 183 -10.02 5.84 25.43
N LEU A 184 -8.75 5.42 25.31
CA LEU A 184 -7.80 5.45 26.43
C LEU A 184 -7.58 6.86 27.00
N SER A 185 -7.89 7.91 26.23
CA SER A 185 -7.79 9.31 26.67
C SER A 185 -9.13 9.92 27.13
N ALA A 186 -10.24 9.19 27.04
CA ALA A 186 -11.59 9.72 27.25
C ALA A 186 -12.23 9.26 28.58
N SER A 187 -13.24 9.98 29.07
CA SER A 187 -13.94 9.61 30.31
C SER A 187 -14.77 8.32 30.13
N PRO A 188 -15.06 7.58 31.23
CA PRO A 188 -15.84 6.32 31.21
C PRO A 188 -17.18 6.37 30.45
N ASP A 189 -17.80 7.54 30.34
CA ASP A 189 -19.08 7.73 29.65
C ASP A 189 -18.98 7.65 28.13
N THR A 190 -17.77 7.80 27.58
CA THR A 190 -17.48 7.73 26.13
C THR A 190 -17.41 6.29 25.61
N TYR A 191 -17.29 5.31 26.50
CA TYR A 191 -17.04 3.89 26.17
C TYR A 191 -18.27 3.15 25.61
N TYR A 192 -19.46 3.76 25.68
CA TYR A 192 -20.70 3.15 25.18
C TYR A 192 -20.95 3.34 23.68
N SER A 193 -20.06 4.03 22.94
CA SER A 193 -20.37 4.50 21.57
C SER A 193 -19.70 3.78 20.39
N SER A 194 -18.86 2.76 20.55
CA SER A 194 -18.17 2.19 19.38
C SER A 194 -17.66 0.75 19.57
N MET A 195 -18.48 -0.23 19.20
CA MET A 195 -18.02 -1.62 18.99
C MET A 195 -18.16 -2.05 17.51
N GLY A 196 -18.13 -1.09 16.59
CA GLY A 196 -18.21 -1.33 15.15
C GLY A 196 -16.86 -1.69 14.53
N TYR A 197 -16.92 -2.24 13.32
CA TYR A 197 -15.77 -2.34 12.43
C TYR A 197 -15.60 -1.01 11.69
N VAL A 198 -14.43 -0.39 11.76
CA VAL A 198 -14.10 0.77 10.91
C VAL A 198 -13.69 0.27 9.53
N GLU A 199 -14.46 0.65 8.50
CA GLU A 199 -14.12 0.37 7.11
C GLU A 199 -13.00 1.31 6.63
N PRO A 200 -11.86 0.77 6.16
CA PRO A 200 -10.77 1.61 5.70
C PRO A 200 -11.08 2.22 4.33
N ILE A 201 -10.53 3.41 4.08
CA ILE A 201 -10.64 4.09 2.78
C ILE A 201 -9.72 3.39 1.78
N PRO A 202 -10.25 2.77 0.71
CA PRO A 202 -9.43 2.04 -0.25
C PRO A 202 -8.77 2.99 -1.25
N ILE A 203 -7.45 2.87 -1.45
CA ILE A 203 -6.72 3.56 -2.52
C ILE A 203 -6.11 2.52 -3.46
N TYR A 204 -6.51 2.56 -4.73
CA TYR A 204 -6.03 1.65 -5.75
C TYR A 204 -4.83 2.22 -6.51
N LEU A 205 -3.74 1.43 -6.58
CA LEU A 205 -2.60 1.70 -7.44
C LEU A 205 -2.68 0.80 -8.68
N PRO A 206 -3.11 1.33 -9.85
CA PRO A 206 -3.20 0.56 -11.08
C PRO A 206 -1.82 0.15 -11.61
N ASP A 207 -1.79 -0.87 -12.45
CA ASP A 207 -0.59 -1.23 -13.19
C ASP A 207 -0.12 -0.06 -14.07
N TYR A 208 1.20 0.09 -14.20
CA TYR A 208 1.78 1.20 -14.95
C TYR A 208 1.45 1.13 -16.44
N THR A 209 1.07 2.25 -17.03
CA THR A 209 0.93 2.38 -18.49
C THR A 209 2.30 2.24 -19.18
N GLN A 210 2.32 2.07 -20.51
CA GLN A 210 3.61 1.98 -21.23
C GLN A 210 4.36 3.31 -21.12
N ASP A 211 3.62 4.42 -21.16
CA ASP A 211 4.17 5.76 -21.01
C ASP A 211 4.70 5.99 -19.59
N ASP A 212 4.00 5.51 -18.55
CA ASP A 212 4.49 5.55 -17.17
C ASP A 212 5.81 4.80 -17.04
N LEU A 213 5.89 3.57 -17.55
CA LEU A 213 7.12 2.76 -17.53
C LEU A 213 8.26 3.46 -18.28
N GLN A 214 7.97 4.09 -19.43
CA GLN A 214 8.96 4.87 -20.16
C GLN A 214 9.52 6.02 -19.29
N GLN A 215 8.66 6.78 -18.60
CA GLN A 215 9.09 7.85 -17.71
C GLN A 215 9.89 7.31 -16.51
N ILE A 216 9.45 6.20 -15.92
CA ILE A 216 10.13 5.54 -14.79
C ILE A 216 11.56 5.15 -15.19
N PHE A 217 11.73 4.43 -16.30
CA PHE A 217 13.05 3.96 -16.71
C PHE A 217 13.97 5.07 -17.23
N LEU A 218 13.42 6.18 -17.74
CA LEU A 218 14.19 7.35 -18.19
C LEU A 218 14.75 8.22 -17.06
N ARG A 219 14.13 8.17 -15.87
CA ARG A 219 14.40 9.14 -14.80
C ARG A 219 15.87 9.21 -14.39
N ASN A 220 16.48 8.05 -14.14
CA ASN A 220 17.83 7.93 -13.56
C ASN A 220 18.92 7.64 -14.60
N GLN A 221 18.70 8.01 -15.85
CA GLN A 221 19.64 7.71 -16.95
C GLN A 221 20.56 8.90 -17.23
N ALA A 222 21.87 8.65 -17.32
CA ALA A 222 22.87 9.66 -17.64
C ALA A 222 22.64 10.26 -19.06
N ASN A 223 22.38 9.40 -20.05
CA ASN A 223 22.03 9.83 -21.41
C ASN A 223 20.58 9.45 -21.72
N LYS A 224 19.64 10.32 -21.30
CA LYS A 224 18.19 10.11 -21.50
C LYS A 224 17.80 9.94 -22.97
N LYS A 225 18.50 10.60 -23.90
CA LYS A 225 18.18 10.49 -25.34
C LYS A 225 18.55 9.12 -25.90
N LEU A 226 19.74 8.62 -25.57
CA LEU A 226 20.18 7.28 -25.96
C LEU A 226 19.29 6.19 -25.33
N TYR A 227 18.96 6.35 -24.06
CA TYR A 227 18.08 5.41 -23.37
C TYR A 227 16.63 5.45 -23.90
N ALA A 228 16.12 6.63 -24.28
CA ALA A 228 14.81 6.76 -24.92
C ALA A 228 14.77 6.02 -26.27
N SER A 229 15.85 6.13 -27.06
CA SER A 229 16.00 5.37 -28.31
C SER A 229 15.97 3.87 -28.05
N PHE A 230 16.71 3.39 -27.06
CA PHE A 230 16.67 1.99 -26.60
C PHE A 230 15.25 1.54 -26.20
N LEU A 231 14.57 2.30 -25.32
CA LEU A 231 13.21 1.98 -24.86
C LEU A 231 12.20 1.91 -26.00
N SER A 232 12.36 2.73 -27.04
CA SER A 232 11.48 2.67 -28.22
C SER A 232 11.49 1.31 -28.93
N VAL A 233 12.58 0.54 -28.74
CA VAL A 233 12.75 -0.79 -29.32
C VAL A 233 12.28 -1.90 -28.37
N VAL A 234 12.64 -1.81 -27.09
CA VAL A 234 12.40 -2.91 -26.12
C VAL A 234 11.08 -2.82 -25.37
N LEU A 235 10.58 -1.61 -25.11
CA LEU A 235 9.53 -1.44 -24.09
C LEU A 235 8.23 -2.12 -24.51
N ARG A 236 7.78 -1.89 -25.75
CA ARG A 236 6.52 -2.46 -26.25
C ARG A 236 6.54 -4.00 -26.33
N PRO A 237 7.59 -4.67 -26.86
CA PRO A 237 7.69 -6.12 -26.81
C PRO A 237 7.62 -6.70 -25.39
N PHE A 238 8.34 -6.12 -24.44
CA PHE A 238 8.39 -6.61 -23.06
C PHE A 238 7.09 -6.35 -22.29
N CYS A 239 6.44 -5.19 -22.51
CA CYS A 239 5.15 -4.85 -21.90
C CYS A 239 4.00 -5.79 -22.30
N ARG A 240 4.17 -6.60 -23.36
CA ARG A 240 3.19 -7.66 -23.71
C ARG A 240 3.27 -8.86 -22.76
N ILE A 241 4.39 -9.05 -22.06
CA ILE A 241 4.62 -10.18 -21.16
C ILE A 241 4.50 -9.74 -19.71
N THR A 242 5.16 -8.64 -19.32
CA THR A 242 5.08 -8.10 -17.96
C THR A 242 5.13 -6.59 -17.95
N ARG A 243 4.49 -5.99 -16.96
CA ARG A 243 4.52 -4.53 -16.68
C ARG A 243 5.20 -4.23 -15.35
N ARG A 244 5.83 -5.24 -14.75
CA ARG A 244 6.46 -5.16 -13.44
C ARG A 244 7.83 -4.50 -13.53
N VAL A 245 8.01 -3.40 -12.82
CA VAL A 245 9.25 -2.62 -12.83
C VAL A 245 10.43 -3.44 -12.29
N ASP A 246 10.21 -4.24 -11.26
CA ASP A 246 11.20 -5.14 -10.64
C ASP A 246 11.71 -6.25 -11.58
N GLU A 247 10.87 -6.71 -12.51
CA GLU A 247 11.27 -7.69 -13.53
C GLU A 247 11.94 -7.01 -14.74
N LEU A 248 11.37 -5.87 -15.18
CA LEU A 248 11.86 -5.13 -16.35
C LEU A 248 13.18 -4.39 -16.09
N SER A 249 13.40 -3.88 -14.89
CA SER A 249 14.62 -3.12 -14.54
C SER A 249 15.92 -3.91 -14.75
N PRO A 250 16.11 -5.10 -14.15
CA PRO A 250 17.33 -5.88 -14.37
C PRO A 250 17.47 -6.34 -15.83
N ALA A 251 16.35 -6.72 -16.46
CA ALA A 251 16.29 -7.08 -17.87
C ALA A 251 16.78 -5.96 -18.80
N PHE A 252 16.25 -4.76 -18.62
CA PHE A 252 16.62 -3.59 -19.41
C PHE A 252 18.03 -3.11 -19.12
N SER A 253 18.52 -3.27 -17.90
CA SER A 253 19.93 -2.96 -17.58
C SER A 253 20.89 -3.80 -18.41
N LEU A 254 20.66 -5.13 -18.50
CA LEU A 254 21.50 -6.03 -19.30
C LEU A 254 21.40 -5.73 -20.80
N LEU A 255 20.17 -5.54 -21.28
CA LEU A 255 19.91 -5.25 -22.68
C LEU A 255 20.44 -3.90 -23.14
N PHE A 256 20.45 -2.90 -22.26
CA PHE A 256 20.98 -1.58 -22.58
C PHE A 256 22.50 -1.63 -22.78
N THR A 257 23.22 -2.43 -21.99
CA THR A 257 24.65 -2.69 -22.20
C THR A 257 24.89 -3.26 -23.60
N LYS A 258 24.10 -4.26 -24.00
CA LYS A 258 24.18 -4.86 -25.33
C LYS A 258 23.80 -3.89 -26.45
N TYR A 259 22.78 -3.06 -26.23
CA TYR A 259 22.37 -2.00 -27.16
C TYR A 259 23.50 -0.99 -27.42
N CYS A 260 24.33 -0.72 -26.42
CA CYS A 260 25.43 0.23 -26.50
C CYS A 260 26.73 -0.34 -27.08
N GLU A 261 26.85 -1.66 -27.33
CA GLU A 261 28.08 -2.26 -27.89
C GLU A 261 28.59 -1.57 -29.18
N PRO A 262 27.74 -1.15 -30.13
CA PRO A 262 28.18 -0.43 -31.33
C PRO A 262 28.53 1.04 -31.10
N VAL A 263 28.36 1.57 -29.89
CA VAL A 263 28.51 2.99 -29.55
C VAL A 263 29.89 3.24 -28.94
N THR A 264 30.75 3.93 -29.68
CA THR A 264 32.13 4.24 -29.23
C THR A 264 32.18 5.25 -28.08
N ASN A 265 31.18 6.13 -27.96
CA ASN A 265 31.10 7.13 -26.90
C ASN A 265 29.66 7.23 -26.36
N LEU A 266 29.46 6.82 -25.10
CA LEU A 266 28.14 6.81 -24.44
C LEU A 266 27.51 8.20 -24.23
N GLY A 267 28.30 9.27 -24.35
CA GLY A 267 27.83 10.66 -24.31
C GLY A 267 27.25 11.16 -25.64
N VAL A 268 27.25 10.35 -26.71
CA VAL A 268 26.75 10.74 -28.03
C VAL A 268 25.24 10.97 -27.97
N VAL A 269 24.80 12.09 -28.56
CA VAL A 269 23.39 12.35 -28.83
C VAL A 269 22.99 11.53 -30.05
N PRO A 270 22.02 10.60 -29.93
CA PRO A 270 21.62 9.79 -31.07
C PRO A 270 20.99 10.64 -32.17
N ASN A 271 21.51 10.50 -33.40
CA ASN A 271 20.90 11.03 -34.61
C ASN A 271 20.07 9.94 -35.32
N LYS A 272 19.41 10.30 -36.43
CA LYS A 272 18.53 9.38 -37.17
C LYS A 272 19.30 8.17 -37.70
N GLU A 273 20.51 8.40 -38.22
CA GLU A 273 21.37 7.36 -38.79
C GLU A 273 21.86 6.38 -37.72
N LEU A 274 22.32 6.89 -36.57
CA LEU A 274 22.76 6.06 -35.45
C LEU A 274 21.58 5.27 -34.87
N ASN A 275 20.41 5.89 -34.70
CA ASN A 275 19.21 5.19 -34.23
C ASN A 275 18.82 4.02 -35.16
N GLN A 276 18.88 4.22 -36.49
CA GLN A 276 18.61 3.15 -37.45
C GLN A 276 19.65 2.03 -37.35
N ARG A 277 20.94 2.38 -37.24
CA ARG A 277 22.03 1.40 -37.09
C ARG A 277 21.88 0.57 -35.82
N LEU A 278 21.62 1.22 -34.68
CA LEU A 278 21.42 0.57 -33.39
C LEU A 278 20.17 -0.30 -33.39
N PHE A 279 19.07 0.17 -33.97
CA PHE A 279 17.86 -0.64 -34.13
C PHE A 279 18.15 -1.92 -34.92
N HIS A 280 18.81 -1.82 -36.08
CA HIS A 280 19.09 -2.99 -36.92
C HIS A 280 20.03 -3.98 -36.22
N TYR A 281 21.07 -3.49 -35.56
CA TYR A 281 22.01 -4.31 -34.79
C TYR A 281 21.33 -5.02 -33.61
N PHE A 282 20.48 -4.31 -32.87
CA PHE A 282 19.95 -4.81 -31.60
C PHE A 282 18.67 -5.65 -31.76
N ARG A 283 17.86 -5.41 -32.79
CA ARG A 283 16.60 -6.12 -33.04
C ARG A 283 16.69 -7.66 -32.92
N PRO A 284 17.72 -8.36 -33.42
CA PRO A 284 17.85 -9.81 -33.28
C PRO A 284 17.99 -10.29 -31.83
N HIS A 285 18.39 -9.43 -30.89
CA HIS A 285 18.60 -9.79 -29.49
C HIS A 285 17.35 -9.66 -28.62
N VAL A 286 16.30 -8.97 -29.10
CA VAL A 286 15.08 -8.74 -28.32
C VAL A 286 14.33 -10.05 -28.03
N ALA A 287 14.05 -10.85 -29.06
CA ALA A 287 13.26 -12.07 -28.90
C ALA A 287 13.97 -13.17 -28.08
N PRO A 288 15.28 -13.44 -28.27
CA PRO A 288 16.01 -14.37 -27.41
C PRO A 288 15.96 -13.96 -25.93
N SER A 289 16.17 -12.68 -25.63
CA SER A 289 16.16 -12.21 -24.25
C SER A 289 14.78 -12.28 -23.61
N LEU A 290 13.69 -12.09 -24.37
CA LEU A 290 12.33 -12.36 -23.87
C LEU A 290 12.17 -13.81 -23.41
N ASN A 291 12.69 -14.77 -24.17
CA ASN A 291 12.58 -16.18 -23.84
C ASN A 291 13.47 -16.60 -22.66
N GLU A 292 14.63 -15.94 -22.48
CA GLU A 292 15.54 -16.22 -21.37
C GLU A 292 15.05 -15.62 -20.05
N ILE A 293 14.58 -14.36 -20.09
CA ILE A 293 14.17 -13.61 -18.89
C ILE A 293 12.85 -14.15 -18.32
N PHE A 294 11.93 -14.56 -19.19
CA PHE A 294 10.62 -15.09 -18.79
C PHE A 294 10.52 -16.60 -18.92
N LYS A 295 11.66 -17.30 -18.93
CA LYS A 295 11.67 -18.76 -18.95
C LYS A 295 11.03 -19.25 -17.67
N VAL A 296 9.82 -19.80 -17.78
CA VAL A 296 9.13 -20.47 -16.67
C VAL A 296 10.02 -21.61 -16.21
N SER A 297 10.54 -21.53 -14.99
CA SER A 297 11.08 -22.68 -14.29
C SER A 297 9.93 -23.66 -14.12
N SER A 298 9.78 -24.61 -15.05
CA SER A 298 9.04 -25.82 -14.79
C SER A 298 9.88 -26.62 -13.79
N HIS A 299 9.71 -26.34 -12.51
CA HIS A 299 10.12 -27.30 -11.50
C HIS A 299 9.33 -28.58 -11.80
N PRO A 300 9.97 -29.74 -12.03
CA PRO A 300 9.25 -30.98 -12.07
C PRO A 300 8.53 -31.10 -10.72
N SER A 301 7.21 -31.21 -10.79
CA SER A 301 6.36 -31.60 -9.68
C SER A 301 7.04 -32.77 -8.97
N THR A 302 7.32 -32.57 -7.69
CA THR A 302 7.90 -33.51 -6.75
C THR A 302 7.52 -34.94 -7.13
N GLU A 303 8.48 -35.70 -7.69
CA GLU A 303 8.36 -37.15 -7.68
C GLU A 303 8.22 -37.54 -6.22
N VAL A 304 7.03 -38.03 -5.88
CA VAL A 304 6.76 -38.64 -4.59
C VAL A 304 7.73 -39.81 -4.50
N GLU A 305 8.80 -39.63 -3.73
CA GLU A 305 9.68 -40.69 -3.30
C GLU A 305 8.81 -41.68 -2.52
N VAL A 306 8.37 -42.75 -3.20
CA VAL A 306 7.69 -43.87 -2.59
C VAL A 306 8.71 -44.54 -1.68
N ARG A 307 8.70 -44.13 -0.41
CA ARG A 307 9.41 -44.82 0.66
C ARG A 307 8.80 -46.22 0.79
N GLU A 308 9.54 -47.21 0.31
CA GLU A 308 9.34 -48.61 0.68
C GLU A 308 9.38 -48.73 2.21
N THR A 309 8.22 -48.94 2.80
CA THR A 309 8.10 -49.30 4.20
C THR A 309 8.41 -50.78 4.34
N LYS A 310 9.58 -51.08 4.92
CA LYS A 310 9.93 -52.44 5.40
C LYS A 310 8.85 -52.95 6.36
N GLY A 311 8.03 -53.87 5.87
CA GLY A 311 7.09 -54.63 6.69
C GLY A 311 7.85 -55.55 7.65
N LYS A 312 7.71 -55.28 8.96
CA LYS A 312 8.01 -56.25 10.02
C LYS A 312 6.79 -57.16 10.18
N GLY A 313 7.03 -58.47 10.03
CA GLY A 313 6.01 -59.49 10.10
C GLY A 313 5.28 -59.56 11.43
N SER A 314 3.99 -59.88 11.36
CA SER A 314 3.24 -60.50 12.44
C SER A 314 2.29 -61.53 11.84
N THR A 315 2.55 -62.78 12.17
CA THR A 315 1.80 -64.00 11.83
C THR A 315 0.43 -63.98 12.49
N ARG A 316 -0.66 -64.06 11.72
CA ARG A 316 -1.92 -64.68 12.18
C ARG A 316 -2.61 -65.44 11.05
N LYS A 317 -2.69 -66.77 11.23
CA LYS A 317 -3.55 -67.70 10.49
C LYS A 317 -5.01 -67.50 10.89
N PHE A 318 -5.90 -67.45 9.91
CA PHE A 318 -7.29 -67.93 9.90
C PHE A 318 -7.64 -68.07 8.41
N GLY A 319 -8.24 -69.13 7.87
CA GLY A 319 -9.09 -70.14 8.47
C GLY A 319 -10.31 -70.29 7.56
N ASP A 320 -10.21 -71.24 6.64
CA ASP A 320 -11.24 -71.99 5.90
C ASP A 320 -12.42 -71.26 5.21
N SER A 321 -12.51 -71.51 3.90
CA SER A 321 -13.65 -71.24 3.03
C SER A 321 -14.63 -72.41 3.05
N ARG A 322 -15.91 -72.16 3.38
CA ARG A 322 -17.01 -73.08 3.00
C ARG A 322 -18.26 -72.31 2.57
N LEU A 323 -18.57 -72.48 1.28
CA LEU A 323 -19.85 -72.85 0.67
C LEU A 323 -21.08 -72.95 1.60
N ILE A 324 -22.21 -72.33 1.19
CA ILE A 324 -23.51 -72.95 0.80
C ILE A 324 -24.63 -71.90 0.93
N ASN A 325 -25.38 -71.75 -0.18
CA ASN A 325 -26.70 -71.12 -0.42
C ASN A 325 -26.89 -69.63 -0.14
#